data_AF-A0A820Q4S3-F1
#
_entry.id   AF-A0A820Q4S3-F1
#
_cell.length_a   1.000
_cell.length_b   1.000
_cell.length_c   1.000
_cell.angle_alpha   90.00
_cell.angle_beta   90.00
_cell.angle_gamma   90.00
#
_symmetry.space_group_name_H-M   'P 1'
#
loop_
_entity.id
_entity.type
_entity.pdbx_description
1 polymer ?
#
loop_
_entity_poly.entity_id
_entity_poly.type
_entity_poly.pdbx_seq_one_letter_code
_entity_poly.pdbx_strand_id
1 'polypeptide(L)' 'MTKRFLPLLIAKRDSRVINVSSICGFISLPGSTAYCASKCALESFCDCLRREMKPWVEV' A
#
# COMPACT_ATOMS: atom_id res chain seq x y z
N MET A 1 -0.46 3.74 -10.00
CA MET A 1 -0.33 5.14 -9.53
C MET A 1 0.87 5.29 -8.59
N THR A 2 0.84 4.73 -7.38
CA THR A 2 1.89 4.87 -6.34
C THR A 2 3.32 4.63 -6.84
N LYS A 3 3.58 3.55 -7.59
CA LYS A 3 4.92 3.21 -8.09
C LYS A 3 5.58 4.32 -8.93
N ARG A 4 4.79 5.13 -9.64
CA ARG A 4 5.30 6.21 -10.50
C ARG A 4 5.93 7.36 -9.70
N PHE A 5 5.51 7.55 -8.44
CA PHE A 5 5.96 8.64 -7.58
C PHE A 5 7.03 8.22 -6.58
N LEU A 6 7.45 6.94 -6.57
CA LEU A 6 8.51 6.45 -5.68
C LEU A 6 9.82 7.22 -5.80
N PRO A 7 10.26 7.70 -6.97
CA PRO A 7 11.47 8.54 -7.03
C PRO A 7 11.38 9.79 -6.15
N LEU A 8 10.20 10.41 -6.05
CA LEU A 8 10.00 11.58 -5.18
C LEU A 8 10.04 11.21 -3.69
N LEU A 9 9.63 9.99 -3.34
CA LEU A 9 9.72 9.51 -1.98
C LEU A 9 11.18 9.24 -1.57
N ILE A 10 11.96 8.61 -2.45
CA ILE A 10 13.37 8.31 -2.20
C ILE A 10 14.20 9.60 -2.11
N ALA A 11 13.88 10.60 -2.96
CA ALA A 11 14.62 11.86 -3.00
C ALA A 11 14.49 12.71 -1.72
N LYS A 12 13.46 12.48 -0.89
CA LYS A 12 13.21 13.26 0.31
C LYS A 12 13.09 12.37 1.54
N ARG A 13 13.97 12.59 2.52
CA ARG A 13 13.85 11.96 3.85
C ARG A 13 12.51 12.31 4.48
N ASP A 14 11.98 11.38 5.25
CA ASP A 14 10.68 11.50 5.92
C ASP A 14 9.44 11.68 5.02
N SER A 15 9.53 11.27 3.75
CA SER A 15 8.35 11.14 2.91
C SER A 15 7.46 9.95 3.34
N ARG A 16 6.16 10.00 3.00
CA ARG A 16 5.17 8.98 3.38
C ARG A 16 4.19 8.72 2.24
N VAL A 17 3.79 7.47 2.03
CA VAL A 17 2.60 7.10 1.25
C VAL A 17 1.49 6.73 2.22
N ILE A 18 0.29 7.28 2.02
CA ILE A 18 -0.91 6.89 2.76
C ILE A 18 -1.93 6.35 1.76
N ASN A 19 -2.35 5.10 1.95
CA ASN A 19 -3.42 4.49 1.18
C ASN A 19 -4.68 4.39 2.05
N VAL A 20 -5.84 4.69 1.47
CA VAL A 20 -7.12 4.57 2.18
C VAL A 20 -7.64 3.13 2.05
N SER A 21 -7.58 2.38 3.15
CA SER A 21 -8.08 1.01 3.21
C SER A 21 -9.54 0.93 3.68
N SER A 22 -9.94 -0.24 4.18
CA SER A 22 -11.26 -0.57 4.70
C SER A 22 -11.13 -1.76 5.65
N ILE A 23 -12.08 -1.93 6.56
CA ILE A 23 -12.24 -3.19 7.32
C ILE A 23 -12.39 -4.40 6.39
N CYS A 24 -12.90 -4.18 5.17
CA CYS A 24 -13.00 -5.19 4.12
C CYS A 24 -11.65 -5.69 3.57
N GLY A 25 -10.53 -5.09 3.97
CA GLY A 25 -9.20 -5.64 3.74
C GLY A 25 -8.84 -6.80 4.68
N PHE A 26 -9.64 -7.00 5.73
CA PHE A 26 -9.44 -8.06 6.73
C PHE A 26 -10.64 -9.01 6.84
N ILE A 27 -11.86 -8.49 6.71
CA ILE A 27 -13.10 -9.29 6.83
C ILE A 27 -14.00 -9.06 5.61
N SER A 28 -14.30 -10.12 4.87
CA SER A 28 -15.16 -10.06 3.69
C SER A 28 -16.63 -9.96 4.06
N LEU A 29 -17.36 -9.07 3.37
CA LEU A 29 -18.80 -8.90 3.52
C LEU A 29 -19.55 -9.48 2.31
N PRO A 30 -20.67 -10.21 2.51
CA PRO A 30 -21.51 -10.69 1.42
C PRO A 30 -21.96 -9.55 0.49
N GLY A 31 -22.05 -9.84 -0.82
CA GLY A 31 -22.45 -8.85 -1.84
C GLY A 31 -21.35 -7.86 -2.25
N SER A 32 -20.18 -7.90 -1.61
CA SER A 32 -19.06 -6.97 -1.86
C SER A 32 -17.79 -7.66 -2.34
N THR A 33 -17.90 -8.79 -3.06
CA THR A 33 -16.77 -9.66 -3.41
C THR A 33 -15.59 -8.91 -4.05
N ALA A 34 -15.85 -8.16 -5.12
CA ALA A 34 -14.79 -7.43 -5.82
C ALA A 34 -14.17 -6.32 -4.94
N TYR A 35 -14.99 -5.65 -4.14
CA TYR A 35 -14.52 -4.62 -3.22
C TYR A 35 -13.63 -5.19 -2.12
N CYS A 36 -14.06 -6.28 -1.45
CA CYS A 36 -13.26 -6.96 -0.43
C CYS A 36 -11.95 -7.47 -1.02
N ALA A 37 -11.99 -8.11 -2.19
CA ALA A 37 -10.78 -8.54 -2.90
C ALA A 37 -9.82 -7.37 -3.17
N SER A 38 -10.34 -6.22 -3.62
CA SER A 38 -9.51 -5.04 -3.88
C SER A 38 -8.85 -4.48 -2.62
N LYS A 39 -9.53 -4.54 -1.48
CA LYS A 39 -9.02 -4.05 -0.19
C LYS A 39 -8.03 -5.03 0.44
N CYS A 40 -8.25 -6.34 0.35
CA CYS A 40 -7.25 -7.33 0.74
C CYS A 40 -5.98 -7.19 -0.11
N ALA A 41 -6.13 -7.00 -1.43
CA ALA A 41 -5.01 -6.77 -2.33
C ALA A 41 -4.25 -5.48 -1.99
N LEU A 42 -4.94 -4.44 -1.53
CA LEU A 42 -4.32 -3.20 -1.07
C LEU A 42 -3.43 -3.41 0.16
N GLU A 43 -3.85 -4.25 1.12
CA GLU A 43 -3.03 -4.61 2.29
C GLU A 43 -1.73 -5.31 1.87
N SER A 44 -1.83 -6.33 1.00
CA SER A 44 -0.64 -7.01 0.45
C SER A 44 0.24 -6.08 -0.37
N PHE A 45 -0.36 -5.17 -1.15
CA PHE A 45 0.38 -4.17 -1.91
C PHE A 45 1.20 -3.24 -0.98
N CYS A 46 0.61 -2.78 0.13
CA CYS A 46 1.30 -1.96 1.13
C CYS A 46 2.45 -2.72 1.78
N ASP A 47 2.25 -3.98 2.17
CA ASP A 47 3.31 -4.78 2.81
C ASP A 47 4.48 -5.03 1.86
N CYS A 48 4.20 -5.46 0.62
CA CYS A 48 5.23 -5.64 -0.40
C CYS A 48 5.98 -4.33 -0.66
N LEU A 49 5.26 -3.23 -0.89
CA LEU A 49 5.88 -1.94 -1.17
C LEU A 49 6.77 -1.48 -0.01
N ARG A 50 6.33 -1.62 1.24
CA ARG A 50 7.14 -1.27 2.42
C ARG A 50 8.45 -2.06 2.48
N ARG A 51 8.42 -3.36 2.15
CA ARG A 51 9.60 -4.22 2.11
C ARG A 51 10.52 -3.87 0.94
N GLU A 52 9.96 -3.64 -0.24
CA GLU A 52 10.69 -3.17 -1.44
C GLU A 52 11.38 -1.82 -1.20
N MET A 53 10.80 -0.96 -0.37
CA MET A 53 11.35 0.36 -0.04
C MET A 53 12.47 0.33 1.00
N LYS A 54 12.59 -0.73 1.82
CA LYS A 54 13.55 -0.81 2.93
C LYS A 54 14.99 -0.41 2.57
N PRO A 55 15.58 -0.85 1.45
CA PRO A 55 16.96 -0.50 1.08
C PRO A 55 17.19 0.99 0.81
N TRP A 56 16.13 1.76 0.56
CA TRP A 56 16.22 3.16 0.13
C TRP A 56 15.94 4.16 1.24
N VAL A 57 15.37 3.72 2.37
CA VAL A 57 14.93 4.60 3.47
C VAL A 57 15.78 4.42 4.74
N GLU A 58 16.49 3.29 4.88
CA GLU A 58 17.38 2.99 6.02
C GLU A 58 18.84 3.42 5.80
N VAL A 59 19.14 4.14 4.71
CA VAL A 59 20.45 4.76 4.43
C VAL A 59 20.45 6.24 4.85
#